data_AF-A0AAP9S5W5-F1
#
_entry.id   AF-A0AAP9S5W5-F1
#
_cell.length_a   1.000
_cell.length_b   1.000
_cell.length_c   1.000
_cell.angle_alpha   90.00
_cell.angle_beta   90.00
_cell.angle_gamma   90.00
#
_symmetry.space_group_name_H-M   'P 1'
#
loop_
_entity.id
_entity.type
_entity.pdbx_description
1 polymer ?
#
loop_
_entity_poly.entity_id
_entity_poly.type
_entity_poly.pdbx_seq_one_letter_code
_entity_poly.pdbx_strand_id
1 'polypeptide(L)'
;MSVLAAILVLAAGMAVFMTRNRDAGTVIAGMNYHEAAVDNKIYTSYSQRDTRWSSSPLGIFKDTMGSSGCLTSCIAASLTAQGIHSFSPGELNQVFNENNVYNGQGSIVRKELEQALPYARVRLDCGTASESIDRLLEEKMYPIVKVRRKSGAVHWIMLTGTEKDTHDITAMDPIDGFVHMSDYDNRIYGVRVVTGSVETLETNGACL
;
A
#
# COMPACT_ATOMS: atom_id res chain seq x y z
N MET A 1 31.61 -13.33 -37.81
CA MET A 1 31.62 -12.73 -36.46
C MET A 1 32.45 -13.59 -35.54
N SER A 2 33.45 -13.03 -34.85
CA SER A 2 34.28 -13.80 -33.90
C SER A 2 33.45 -14.24 -32.70
N VAL A 3 33.71 -15.45 -32.18
CA VAL A 3 33.06 -16.01 -30.97
C VAL A 3 33.12 -15.02 -29.80
N LEU A 4 34.19 -14.23 -29.72
CA LEU A 4 34.38 -13.18 -28.72
C LEU A 4 33.31 -12.07 -28.81
N ALA A 5 32.92 -11.69 -30.03
CA ALA A 5 31.91 -10.65 -30.25
C ALA A 5 30.51 -11.13 -29.86
N ALA A 6 30.20 -12.42 -30.09
CA ALA A 6 28.93 -13.01 -29.69
C ALA A 6 28.79 -13.09 -28.15
N ILE A 7 29.87 -13.42 -27.44
CA ILE A 7 29.90 -13.47 -25.97
C ILE A 7 29.70 -12.06 -25.38
N LEU A 8 30.35 -11.04 -25.94
CA LEU A 8 30.20 -9.66 -25.47
C LEU A 8 28.78 -9.13 -25.67
N VAL A 9 28.13 -9.46 -26.79
CA VAL A 9 26.74 -9.07 -27.06
C VAL A 9 25.77 -9.78 -26.10
N LEU A 10 25.99 -11.06 -25.80
CA LEU A 10 25.19 -11.80 -24.81
C LEU A 10 25.38 -11.26 -23.39
N ALA A 11 26.61 -10.96 -22.99
CA ALA A 11 26.90 -10.37 -21.68
C ALA A 11 26.29 -8.98 -21.53
N ALA A 12 26.39 -8.13 -22.56
CA ALA A 12 25.75 -6.82 -22.59
C ALA A 12 24.22 -6.93 -22.58
N GLY A 13 23.65 -7.87 -23.35
CA GLY A 13 22.21 -8.14 -23.36
C GLY A 13 21.70 -8.62 -22.00
N MET A 14 22.44 -9.50 -21.33
CA MET A 14 22.11 -9.97 -19.98
C MET A 14 22.26 -8.86 -18.94
N ALA A 15 23.30 -8.03 -19.03
CA ALA A 15 23.46 -6.86 -18.16
C ALA A 15 22.31 -5.85 -18.33
N VAL A 16 21.90 -5.56 -19.57
CA VAL A 16 20.76 -4.67 -19.88
C VAL A 16 19.43 -5.27 -19.40
N PHE A 17 19.24 -6.59 -19.54
CA PHE A 17 18.07 -7.28 -19.00
C PHE A 17 18.04 -7.24 -17.47
N MET A 18 19.19 -7.46 -16.82
CA MET A 18 19.32 -7.39 -15.36
C MET A 18 19.16 -5.97 -14.81
N THR A 19 19.54 -4.93 -15.57
CA THR A 19 19.32 -3.53 -15.17
C THR A 19 17.90 -3.05 -15.47
N ARG A 20 17.27 -3.47 -16.57
CA ARG A 20 15.86 -3.15 -16.87
C ARG A 20 14.86 -3.81 -15.92
N ASN A 21 15.17 -4.98 -15.37
CA ASN A 21 14.29 -5.69 -14.43
C ASN A 21 14.48 -5.29 -12.96
N ARG A 22 15.43 -4.39 -12.66
CA ARG A 22 15.51 -3.78 -11.33
C ARG A 22 14.63 -2.53 -11.32
N ASP A 23 13.37 -2.72 -10.93
CA ASP A 23 12.54 -1.65 -10.39
C ASP A 23 13.36 -0.96 -9.28
N ALA A 24 14.00 0.17 -9.59
CA ALA A 24 15.05 0.73 -8.74
C ALA A 24 14.52 1.21 -7.37
N GLY A 25 13.20 1.37 -7.24
CA GLY A 25 12.55 1.95 -6.08
C GLY A 25 12.98 3.41 -5.87
N THR A 26 12.20 4.16 -5.10
CA THR A 26 12.52 5.53 -4.68
C THR A 26 12.80 5.52 -3.20
N VAL A 27 13.88 6.18 -2.77
CA VAL A 27 14.13 6.43 -1.35
C VAL A 27 13.36 7.67 -0.97
N ILE A 28 12.55 7.59 0.09
CA ILE A 28 11.84 8.73 0.66
C ILE A 28 12.63 9.30 1.84
N ALA A 29 12.79 10.62 1.88
CA ALA A 29 13.56 11.32 2.90
C ALA A 29 13.11 12.78 3.01
N GLY A 30 13.57 13.49 4.06
CA GLY A 30 13.33 14.93 4.21
C GLY A 30 11.88 15.28 4.54
N MET A 31 11.19 14.42 5.30
CA MET A 31 9.80 14.61 5.69
C MET A 31 9.66 15.68 6.77
N ASN A 32 8.58 16.45 6.71
CA ASN A 32 8.14 17.29 7.82
C ASN A 32 7.56 16.42 8.95
N TYR A 33 7.41 17.01 10.13
CA TYR A 33 6.69 16.35 11.21
C TYR A 33 5.19 16.26 10.91
N HIS A 34 4.67 15.04 10.85
CA HIS A 34 3.26 14.71 10.72
C HIS A 34 2.83 13.86 11.91
N GLU A 35 1.97 14.40 12.78
CA GLU A 35 1.40 13.62 13.87
C GLU A 35 0.54 12.48 13.30
N ALA A 36 0.77 11.26 13.77
CA ALA A 36 -0.04 10.10 13.39
C ALA A 36 -1.45 10.23 13.97
N ALA A 37 -2.33 10.94 13.26
CA ALA A 37 -3.72 11.20 13.66
C ALA A 37 -4.64 9.98 13.46
N VAL A 38 -4.16 8.78 13.76
CA VAL A 38 -4.89 7.51 13.64
C VAL A 38 -5.11 6.88 15.02
N ASP A 39 -6.24 6.20 15.22
CA ASP A 39 -6.45 5.41 16.45
C ASP A 39 -5.35 4.33 16.56
N ASN A 40 -4.69 4.20 17.71
CA ASN A 40 -3.67 3.17 17.96
C ASN A 40 -4.14 1.73 17.65
N LYS A 41 -5.45 1.48 17.68
CA LYS A 41 -6.04 0.20 17.26
C LYS A 41 -5.79 -0.11 15.78
N ILE A 42 -5.50 0.87 14.92
CA ILE A 42 -5.13 0.65 13.51
C ILE A 42 -3.96 -0.32 13.40
N TYR A 43 -2.97 -0.20 14.29
CA TYR A 43 -1.75 -1.02 14.25
C TYR A 43 -1.96 -2.49 14.66
N THR A 44 -3.11 -2.84 15.22
CA THR A 44 -3.38 -4.20 15.74
C THR A 44 -4.64 -4.83 15.18
N SER A 45 -5.68 -4.04 14.91
CA SER A 45 -7.01 -4.53 14.49
C SER A 45 -7.09 -4.86 12.99
N TYR A 46 -6.10 -4.44 12.21
CA TYR A 46 -6.08 -4.58 10.75
C TYR A 46 -5.09 -5.64 10.25
N SER A 47 -4.63 -6.53 11.13
CA SER A 47 -3.70 -7.59 10.75
C SER A 47 -4.30 -8.50 9.68
N GLN A 48 -3.56 -8.76 8.60
CA GLN A 48 -3.97 -9.72 7.58
C GLN A 48 -3.97 -11.17 8.12
N ARG A 49 -3.28 -11.40 9.24
CA ARG A 49 -3.12 -12.72 9.88
C ARG A 49 -4.11 -13.01 11.00
N ASP A 50 -5.08 -12.12 11.22
CA ASP A 50 -6.14 -12.37 12.20
C ASP A 50 -6.88 -13.68 11.87
N THR A 51 -7.11 -14.52 12.88
CA THR A 51 -7.71 -15.85 12.69
C THR A 51 -9.14 -15.78 12.16
N ARG A 52 -9.84 -14.65 12.33
CA ARG A 52 -11.20 -14.45 11.83
C ARG A 52 -11.30 -14.43 10.30
N TRP A 53 -10.24 -14.00 9.59
CA TRP A 53 -10.26 -13.87 8.13
C TRP A 53 -9.00 -14.38 7.41
N SER A 54 -7.93 -14.74 8.12
CA SER A 54 -6.66 -15.13 7.49
C SER A 54 -6.76 -16.30 6.51
N SER A 55 -7.74 -17.20 6.68
CA SER A 55 -8.02 -18.30 5.76
C SER A 55 -8.96 -17.93 4.60
N SER A 56 -9.57 -16.74 4.63
CA SER A 56 -10.49 -16.29 3.58
C SER A 56 -9.74 -16.06 2.27
N PRO A 57 -10.26 -16.56 1.13
CA PRO A 57 -9.60 -16.42 -0.17
C PRO A 57 -9.66 -14.97 -0.70
N LEU A 58 -8.70 -14.66 -1.57
CA LEU A 58 -8.66 -13.42 -2.35
C LEU A 58 -9.13 -13.68 -3.78
N GLY A 59 -10.44 -13.66 -3.99
CA GLY A 59 -11.07 -14.05 -5.25
C GLY A 59 -11.03 -15.57 -5.45
N ILE A 60 -10.93 -15.98 -6.72
CA ILE A 60 -10.80 -17.40 -7.11
C ILE A 60 -9.35 -17.93 -7.03
N PHE A 61 -8.40 -17.07 -6.67
CA PHE A 61 -6.99 -17.41 -6.65
C PHE A 61 -6.62 -18.21 -5.39
N LYS A 62 -5.48 -18.92 -5.42
CA LYS A 62 -5.01 -19.78 -4.32
C LYS A 62 -4.60 -19.03 -3.04
N ASP A 63 -4.50 -17.71 -3.10
CA ASP A 63 -4.03 -16.90 -1.98
C ASP A 63 -5.16 -16.55 -1.02
N THR A 64 -4.81 -16.39 0.26
CA THR A 64 -5.73 -15.97 1.31
C THR A 64 -5.34 -14.61 1.87
N MET A 65 -6.20 -14.01 2.69
CA MET A 65 -5.85 -12.81 3.46
C MET A 65 -4.55 -13.00 4.25
N GLY A 66 -4.37 -14.15 4.88
CA GLY A 66 -3.17 -14.46 5.66
C GLY A 66 -1.88 -14.46 4.85
N SER A 67 -1.93 -14.97 3.61
CA SER A 67 -0.75 -15.03 2.73
C SER A 67 -0.49 -13.73 1.96
N SER A 68 -1.54 -13.08 1.47
CA SER A 68 -1.42 -12.02 0.45
C SER A 68 -2.35 -10.82 0.67
N GLY A 69 -3.06 -10.75 1.81
CA GLY A 69 -4.07 -9.73 2.11
C GLY A 69 -3.55 -8.34 2.50
N CYS A 70 -2.24 -8.09 2.40
CA CYS A 70 -1.61 -6.84 2.84
C CYS A 70 -2.29 -5.58 2.28
N LEU A 71 -2.54 -5.55 0.97
CA LEU A 71 -3.17 -4.41 0.32
C LEU A 71 -4.62 -4.21 0.80
N THR A 72 -5.41 -5.27 0.93
CA THR A 72 -6.80 -5.21 1.43
C THR A 72 -6.85 -4.71 2.87
N SER A 73 -5.96 -5.21 3.74
CA SER A 73 -5.80 -4.71 5.10
C SER A 73 -5.45 -3.22 5.15
N CYS A 74 -4.51 -2.76 4.33
CA CYS A 74 -4.14 -1.35 4.24
C CYS A 74 -5.29 -0.46 3.73
N ILE A 75 -6.08 -0.93 2.76
CA ILE A 75 -7.24 -0.18 2.27
C ILE A 75 -8.29 -0.04 3.38
N ALA A 76 -8.62 -1.13 4.08
CA ALA A 76 -9.55 -1.09 5.20
C ALA A 76 -9.08 -0.11 6.29
N ALA A 77 -7.80 -0.17 6.65
CA ALA A 77 -7.22 0.73 7.64
C ALA A 77 -7.25 2.19 7.19
N SER A 78 -6.93 2.47 5.93
CA SER A 78 -6.89 3.82 5.36
C SER A 78 -8.28 4.46 5.33
N LEU A 79 -9.31 3.69 4.97
CA LEU A 79 -10.71 4.15 5.01
C LEU A 79 -11.15 4.50 6.43
N THR A 80 -10.78 3.67 7.42
CA THR A 80 -11.10 3.92 8.83
C THR A 80 -10.33 5.13 9.37
N ALA A 81 -9.03 5.22 9.10
CA ALA A 81 -8.17 6.30 9.56
C ALA A 81 -8.64 7.67 9.05
N GLN A 82 -9.19 7.73 7.84
CA GLN A 82 -9.77 8.95 7.26
C GLN A 82 -11.23 9.20 7.68
N GLY A 83 -11.85 8.33 8.49
CA GLY A 83 -13.25 8.46 8.89
C GLY A 83 -14.25 8.28 7.74
N ILE A 84 -13.84 7.65 6.64
CA ILE A 84 -14.68 7.43 5.45
C ILE A 84 -15.63 6.26 5.70
N HIS A 85 -15.08 5.12 6.11
CA HIS A 85 -15.84 3.92 6.43
C HIS A 85 -14.98 2.99 7.30
N SER A 86 -15.59 2.33 8.29
CA SER A 86 -14.89 1.39 9.16
C SER A 86 -15.22 -0.05 8.80
N PHE A 87 -14.36 -0.69 7.98
CA PHE A 87 -14.40 -2.15 7.75
C PHE A 87 -13.28 -2.83 8.52
N SER A 88 -13.54 -4.02 9.05
CA SER A 88 -12.47 -4.98 9.27
C SER A 88 -11.87 -5.44 7.93
N PRO A 89 -10.61 -5.91 7.89
CA PRO A 89 -10.04 -6.50 6.68
C PRO A 89 -10.86 -7.67 6.13
N GLY A 90 -11.50 -8.46 7.01
CA GLY A 90 -12.38 -9.56 6.61
C GLY A 90 -13.65 -9.09 5.91
N GLU A 91 -14.34 -8.08 6.44
CA GLU A 91 -15.54 -7.50 5.82
C GLU A 91 -15.21 -6.87 4.47
N LEU A 92 -14.11 -6.12 4.37
CA LEU A 92 -13.69 -5.54 3.09
C LEU A 92 -13.34 -6.63 2.08
N ASN A 93 -12.66 -7.69 2.51
CA ASN A 93 -12.36 -8.83 1.65
C ASN A 93 -13.64 -9.51 1.14
N GLN A 94 -14.69 -9.62 1.96
CA GLN A 94 -15.97 -10.15 1.54
C GLN A 94 -16.60 -9.27 0.44
N VAL A 95 -16.66 -7.95 0.65
CA VAL A 95 -17.13 -6.99 -0.36
C VAL A 95 -16.35 -7.14 -1.68
N PHE A 96 -15.02 -7.27 -1.60
CA PHE A 96 -14.17 -7.43 -2.78
C PHE A 96 -14.43 -8.75 -3.53
N ASN A 97 -14.66 -9.84 -2.80
CA ASN A 97 -15.02 -11.13 -3.41
C ASN A 97 -16.39 -11.08 -4.11
N GLU A 98 -17.41 -10.53 -3.43
CA GLU A 98 -18.77 -10.44 -3.96
C GLU A 98 -18.85 -9.58 -5.24
N ASN A 99 -17.97 -8.59 -5.36
CA ASN A 99 -17.93 -7.66 -6.49
C ASN A 99 -16.83 -7.97 -7.52
N ASN A 100 -16.17 -9.13 -7.44
CA ASN A 100 -15.09 -9.54 -8.35
C ASN A 100 -13.95 -8.49 -8.46
N VAL A 101 -13.62 -7.83 -7.35
CA VAL A 101 -12.56 -6.81 -7.31
C VAL A 101 -11.18 -7.42 -7.55
N TYR A 102 -10.98 -8.68 -7.17
CA TYR A 102 -9.77 -9.42 -7.48
C TYR A 102 -9.88 -10.07 -8.86
N ASN A 103 -8.88 -9.85 -9.73
CA ASN A 103 -8.77 -10.61 -10.97
C ASN A 103 -8.25 -12.03 -10.73
N GLY A 104 -8.16 -12.85 -11.80
CA GLY A 104 -7.65 -14.23 -11.74
C GLY A 104 -6.17 -14.38 -11.30
N GLN A 105 -5.46 -13.28 -11.05
CA GLN A 105 -4.10 -13.24 -10.49
C GLN A 105 -4.08 -12.71 -9.05
N GLY A 106 -5.25 -12.52 -8.41
CA GLY A 106 -5.38 -11.96 -7.06
C GLY A 106 -5.09 -10.45 -6.98
N SER A 107 -4.95 -9.76 -8.11
CA SER A 107 -4.70 -8.32 -8.13
C SER A 107 -6.02 -7.54 -8.08
N ILE A 108 -6.04 -6.46 -7.32
CA ILE A 108 -7.18 -5.54 -7.24
C ILE A 108 -7.33 -4.79 -8.57
N VAL A 109 -8.52 -4.86 -9.15
CA VAL A 109 -8.89 -4.13 -10.37
C VAL A 109 -9.61 -2.84 -9.98
N ARG A 110 -9.11 -1.71 -10.49
CA ARG A 110 -9.52 -0.37 -10.08
C ARG A 110 -11.01 -0.11 -10.25
N LYS A 111 -11.52 -0.44 -11.44
CA LYS A 111 -12.90 -0.10 -11.83
C LYS A 111 -13.90 -0.84 -10.96
N GLU A 112 -13.63 -2.10 -10.69
CA GLU A 112 -14.44 -3.00 -9.88
C GLU A 112 -14.40 -2.55 -8.41
N LEU A 113 -13.23 -2.11 -7.92
CA LEU A 113 -13.12 -1.51 -6.59
C LEU A 113 -13.97 -0.23 -6.49
N GLU A 114 -13.80 0.71 -7.42
CA GLU A 114 -14.55 1.98 -7.42
C GLU A 114 -16.08 1.74 -7.55
N GLN A 115 -16.50 0.67 -8.21
CA GLN A 115 -17.91 0.24 -8.25
C GLN A 115 -18.38 -0.36 -6.93
N ALA A 116 -17.55 -1.18 -6.28
CA ALA A 116 -17.85 -1.80 -5.00
C ALA A 116 -17.87 -0.79 -3.84
N LEU A 117 -17.07 0.27 -3.95
CA LEU A 117 -16.94 1.35 -2.96
C LEU A 117 -17.18 2.71 -3.64
N PRO A 118 -18.43 3.08 -3.98
CA PRO A 118 -18.72 4.29 -4.76
C PRO A 118 -18.38 5.60 -4.03
N TYR A 119 -18.32 5.55 -2.70
CA TYR A 119 -17.89 6.65 -1.82
C TYR A 119 -16.37 6.73 -1.66
N ALA A 120 -15.61 5.76 -2.18
CA ALA A 120 -14.16 5.82 -2.19
C ALA A 120 -13.65 6.31 -3.56
N ARG A 121 -12.48 6.95 -3.54
CA ARG A 121 -11.70 7.30 -4.72
C ARG A 121 -10.36 6.63 -4.58
N VAL A 122 -9.97 5.86 -5.59
CA VAL A 122 -8.71 5.11 -5.54
C VAL A 122 -7.76 5.63 -6.60
N ARG A 123 -6.66 6.20 -6.13
CA ARG A 123 -5.53 6.60 -6.95
C ARG A 123 -4.52 5.47 -6.90
N LEU A 124 -4.58 4.61 -7.91
CA LEU A 124 -3.63 3.51 -8.01
C LEU A 124 -2.25 3.94 -8.48
N ASP A 125 -2.01 5.12 -9.04
CA ASP A 125 -0.66 5.47 -9.54
C ASP A 125 -0.25 6.87 -9.09
N CYS A 126 -0.02 7.01 -7.79
CA CYS A 126 0.60 8.22 -7.24
C CYS A 126 2.11 8.17 -7.45
N GLY A 127 2.71 9.33 -7.73
CA GLY A 127 4.17 9.46 -7.83
C GLY A 127 4.86 9.07 -6.51
N THR A 128 6.09 8.56 -6.61
CA THR A 128 6.91 8.12 -5.47
C THR A 128 7.77 9.23 -4.87
N ALA A 129 7.62 10.47 -5.33
CA ALA A 129 8.41 11.61 -4.87
C ALA A 129 8.12 11.94 -3.39
N SER A 130 9.16 12.28 -2.62
CA SER A 130 9.04 12.55 -1.18
C SER A 130 8.08 13.70 -0.90
N GLU A 131 8.11 14.76 -1.70
CA GLU A 131 7.21 15.92 -1.57
C GLU A 131 5.74 15.56 -1.82
N SER A 132 5.49 14.51 -2.62
CA SER A 132 4.14 14.00 -2.82
C SER A 132 3.66 13.21 -1.61
N ILE A 133 4.53 12.41 -0.99
CA ILE A 133 4.21 11.66 0.23
C ILE A 133 3.99 12.61 1.41
N ASP A 134 4.85 13.63 1.54
CA ASP A 134 4.76 14.64 2.59
C ASP A 134 3.41 15.37 2.57
N ARG A 135 2.99 15.85 1.39
CA ARG A 135 1.67 16.47 1.20
C ARG A 135 0.51 15.54 1.51
N LEU A 136 0.61 14.27 1.13
CA LEU A 136 -0.44 13.30 1.41
C LEU A 136 -0.61 13.07 2.92
N LEU A 137 0.49 13.02 3.68
CA LEU A 137 0.43 12.91 5.14
C LEU A 137 -0.09 14.21 5.79
N GLU A 138 0.31 15.38 5.27
CA GLU A 138 -0.22 16.69 5.69
C GLU A 138 -1.75 16.75 5.54
N GLU A 139 -2.26 16.28 4.40
CA GLU A 139 -3.69 16.24 4.06
C GLU A 139 -4.43 15.04 4.69
N LYS A 140 -3.76 14.26 5.57
CA LYS A 140 -4.30 13.05 6.23
C LYS A 140 -4.80 11.98 5.25
N MET A 141 -4.26 11.97 4.03
CA MET A 141 -4.51 10.96 3.01
C MET A 141 -3.43 9.88 3.07
N TYR A 142 -3.56 8.97 4.04
CA TYR A 142 -2.57 7.95 4.39
C TYR A 142 -2.13 7.06 3.20
N PRO A 143 -0.92 7.28 2.63
CA PRO A 143 -0.45 6.54 1.47
C PRO A 143 -0.19 5.06 1.77
N ILE A 144 -0.61 4.18 0.86
CA ILE A 144 -0.32 2.75 0.92
C ILE A 144 0.85 2.47 -0.02
N VAL A 145 2.01 2.13 0.53
CA VAL A 145 3.25 2.02 -0.21
C VAL A 145 3.70 0.58 -0.38
N LYS A 146 4.25 0.28 -1.56
CA LYS A 146 4.86 -1.00 -1.88
C LYS A 146 6.28 -1.00 -1.37
N VAL A 147 6.62 -1.93 -0.50
CA VAL A 147 7.97 -2.12 0.05
C VAL A 147 8.49 -3.52 -0.26
N ARG A 148 9.77 -3.76 0.05
CA ARG A 148 10.35 -5.10 0.05
C ARG A 148 10.76 -5.46 1.47
N ARG A 149 10.28 -6.60 1.97
CA ARG A 149 10.76 -7.13 3.25
C ARG A 149 12.19 -7.63 3.10
N LYS A 150 12.88 -7.87 4.23
CA LYS A 150 14.23 -8.47 4.27
C LYS A 150 14.34 -9.80 3.51
N SER A 151 13.24 -10.55 3.39
CA SER A 151 13.16 -11.78 2.58
C SER A 151 13.11 -11.55 1.07
N GLY A 152 13.02 -10.30 0.61
CA GLY A 152 12.80 -9.91 -0.78
C GLY A 152 11.33 -9.91 -1.23
N ALA A 153 10.43 -10.43 -0.39
CA ALA A 153 8.99 -10.46 -0.66
C ALA A 153 8.42 -9.04 -0.81
N VAL A 154 7.55 -8.87 -1.82
CA VAL A 154 6.77 -7.65 -2.01
C VAL A 154 5.71 -7.58 -0.93
N HIS A 155 5.56 -6.40 -0.33
CA HIS A 155 4.60 -6.16 0.74
C HIS A 155 3.99 -4.75 0.62
N TRP A 156 2.79 -4.56 1.14
CA TRP A 156 2.12 -3.27 1.20
C TRP A 156 1.90 -2.86 2.66
N ILE A 157 2.26 -1.62 2.97
CA ILE A 157 2.07 -1.01 4.29
C ILE A 157 1.41 0.37 4.12
N MET A 158 0.75 0.86 5.16
CA MET A 158 0.08 2.17 5.16
C MET A 158 0.88 3.15 5.99
N LEU A 159 1.37 4.23 5.40
CA LEU A 159 2.06 5.29 6.15
C LEU A 159 1.05 6.06 7.00
N THR A 160 1.41 6.38 8.25
CA THR A 160 0.51 7.00 9.23
C THR A 160 0.96 8.37 9.69
N GLY A 161 2.26 8.68 9.59
CA GLY A 161 2.82 9.97 9.99
C GLY A 161 4.33 9.89 10.10
N THR A 162 4.91 10.65 11.03
CA THR A 162 6.34 10.62 11.37
C THR A 162 6.55 10.71 12.87
N GLU A 163 7.64 10.15 13.35
CA GLU A 163 8.13 10.36 14.72
C GLU A 163 8.59 11.81 14.93
N LYS A 164 8.28 12.36 16.11
CA LYS A 164 8.49 13.79 16.41
C LYS A 164 9.95 14.22 16.37
N ASP A 165 10.84 13.39 16.93
CA ASP A 165 12.23 13.77 17.12
C ASP A 165 13.11 13.34 15.94
N THR A 166 12.83 12.16 15.37
CA THR A 166 13.65 11.57 14.30
C THR A 166 13.15 11.90 12.90
N HIS A 167 11.88 12.32 12.76
CA HIS A 167 11.19 12.45 11.48
C HIS A 167 11.15 11.14 10.68
N ASP A 168 11.38 10.00 11.35
CA ASP A 168 11.23 8.69 10.72
C ASP A 168 9.76 8.43 10.45
N ILE A 169 9.46 7.92 9.25
CA ILE A 169 8.08 7.76 8.80
C ILE A 169 7.50 6.54 9.48
N THR A 170 6.36 6.71 10.14
CA THR A 170 5.64 5.63 10.81
C THR A 170 4.62 5.01 9.87
N ALA A 171 4.36 3.72 10.05
CA ALA A 171 3.41 2.98 9.24
C ALA A 171 2.69 1.88 10.02
N MET A 172 1.51 1.52 9.52
CA MET A 172 0.83 0.27 9.84
C MET A 172 1.20 -0.80 8.82
N ASP A 173 1.81 -1.87 9.31
CA ASP A 173 2.11 -3.09 8.62
C ASP A 173 1.05 -4.17 8.95
N PRO A 174 0.34 -4.74 7.96
CA PRO A 174 -0.66 -5.79 8.17
C PRO A 174 -0.12 -7.08 8.80
N ILE A 175 1.19 -7.29 8.83
CA ILE A 175 1.86 -8.44 9.44
C ILE A 175 2.48 -8.07 10.78
N ASP A 176 3.22 -6.97 10.83
CA ASP A 176 4.09 -6.63 11.98
C ASP A 176 3.48 -5.55 12.91
N GLY A 177 2.40 -4.87 12.49
CA GLY A 177 1.74 -3.82 13.26
C GLY A 177 2.39 -2.45 13.09
N PHE A 178 2.81 -1.80 14.17
CA PHE A 178 3.50 -0.51 14.09
C PHE A 178 4.95 -0.69 13.64
N VAL A 179 5.37 0.00 12.59
CA VAL A 179 6.71 -0.08 12.01
C VAL A 179 7.21 1.29 11.55
N HIS A 180 8.50 1.39 11.26
CA HIS A 180 9.10 2.57 10.62
C HIS A 180 9.49 2.28 9.17
N MET A 181 9.56 3.31 8.34
CA MET A 181 10.09 3.16 6.97
C MET A 181 11.58 2.84 6.96
N SER A 182 12.32 3.20 8.01
CA SER A 182 13.72 2.79 8.17
C SER A 182 13.89 1.27 8.27
N ASP A 183 12.87 0.52 8.73
CA ASP A 183 12.85 -0.95 8.69
C ASP A 183 12.85 -1.51 7.24
N TYR A 184 12.51 -0.65 6.27
CA TYR A 184 12.37 -0.90 4.84
C TYR A 184 13.39 -0.12 3.98
N ASP A 185 14.53 0.25 4.56
CA ASP A 185 15.57 1.07 3.91
C ASP A 185 15.05 2.41 3.36
N ASN A 186 13.94 2.91 3.90
CA ASN A 186 13.21 4.06 3.40
C ASN A 186 12.85 3.96 1.91
N ARG A 187 12.68 2.75 1.36
CA ARG A 187 12.53 2.52 -0.08
C ARG A 187 11.14 2.01 -0.45
N ILE A 188 10.50 2.71 -1.38
CA ILE A 188 9.19 2.36 -1.93
C ILE A 188 9.27 2.03 -3.43
N TYR A 189 8.36 1.19 -3.90
CA TYR A 189 8.31 0.69 -5.28
C TYR A 189 6.97 0.98 -5.97
N GLY A 190 6.10 1.74 -5.30
CA GLY A 190 4.77 2.07 -5.77
C GLY A 190 3.95 2.68 -4.64
N VAL A 191 2.99 3.51 -5.01
CA VAL A 191 2.10 4.20 -4.08
C VAL A 191 0.67 4.00 -4.54
N ARG A 192 -0.23 3.75 -3.60
CA ARG A 192 -1.68 3.72 -3.77
C ARG A 192 -2.27 4.67 -2.73
N VAL A 193 -3.31 5.40 -3.07
CA VAL A 193 -4.03 6.27 -2.14
C VAL A 193 -5.51 6.00 -2.30
N VAL A 194 -6.21 5.81 -1.18
CA VAL A 194 -7.67 5.66 -1.13
C VAL A 194 -8.21 6.83 -0.32
N THR A 195 -9.18 7.56 -0.84
CA THR A 195 -9.78 8.74 -0.18
C THR A 195 -11.30 8.70 -0.28
N GLY A 196 -11.99 9.58 0.44
CA GLY A 196 -13.43 9.77 0.26
C GLY A 196 -13.74 10.44 -1.08
N SER A 197 -14.95 10.26 -1.58
CA SER A 197 -15.50 11.13 -2.64
C SER A 197 -15.83 12.51 -2.04
N VAL A 198 -15.82 13.55 -2.89
CA VAL A 198 -16.04 14.96 -2.48
C VAL A 198 -17.32 15.14 -1.66
N GLU A 199 -18.36 14.37 -1.95
CA GLU A 199 -19.64 14.38 -1.22
C GLU A 199 -19.51 13.93 0.24
N THR A 200 -18.59 13.00 0.54
CA THR A 200 -18.35 12.49 1.90
C THR A 200 -17.49 13.45 2.74
N LEU A 201 -16.66 14.27 2.09
CA LEU A 201 -15.85 15.30 2.76
C LEU A 201 -16.71 16.48 3.23
N GLU A 202 -17.77 16.83 2.50
CA GLU A 202 -18.71 17.89 2.93
C GLU A 202 -19.62 17.47 4.09
N THR A 203 -19.94 16.17 4.22
CA THR A 203 -20.73 15.67 5.36
C THR A 203 -19.95 15.57 6.67
N ASN A 204 -18.62 15.61 6.64
CA ASN A 204 -17.75 15.49 7.82
C ASN A 204 -17.13 16.82 8.29
N GLY A 205 -17.67 17.96 7.85
CA GLY A 205 -17.42 19.25 8.52
C GLY A 205 -15.98 19.78 8.44
N ALA A 206 -15.36 19.73 7.27
CA ALA A 206 -14.18 20.56 7.00
C ALA A 206 -14.61 21.80 6.19
N CYS A 207 -14.39 22.97 6.78
CA CYS A 207 -14.70 24.29 6.24
C CYS A 207 -14.02 24.53 4.87
N LEU A 208 -14.76 25.23 4.00
CA LEU A 208 -14.28 25.90 2.79
C LEU A 208 -13.03 26.75 3.04
#